data_AF-A0A924J9H9-F1
#
_entry.id   AF-A0A924J9H9-F1
#
_cell.length_a   1.000
_cell.length_b   1.000
_cell.length_c   1.000
_cell.angle_alpha   90.00
_cell.angle_beta   90.00
_cell.angle_gamma   90.00
#
_symmetry.space_group_name_H-M   'P 1'
#
loop_
_entity.id
_entity.type
_entity.pdbx_description
1 polymer ?
#
loop_
_entity_poly.entity_id
_entity_poly.type
_entity_poly.pdbx_seq_one_letter_code
_entity_poly.pdbx_strand_id
1 'polypeptide(L)'
;WGKAEIEKRFDFIAERVLKIWDIPNITIDDRLDSNAVNIFDAEDPTFKKLEYAIFFDNKIEVNQVTKLYVEVFKQLFDLQPETFFTTEIGTKIGLTKDPKQSKTRSPVMLNDTYYIDAGYSNKDKFDRIKLALTTFDFEDELMIKYAEEQTTNA
;
A
#
# COMPACT_ATOMS: atom_id res chain seq x y z
N TRP A 1 -47.21 -17.08 12.79
CA TRP A 1 -46.88 -15.74 12.27
C TRP A 1 -47.44 -15.63 10.87
N GLY A 2 -48.27 -14.63 10.60
CA GLY A 2 -48.76 -14.35 9.24
C GLY A 2 -47.82 -13.41 8.49
N LYS A 3 -47.91 -13.37 7.15
CA LYS A 3 -47.06 -12.53 6.29
C LYS A 3 -47.01 -11.06 6.75
N ALA A 4 -48.17 -10.46 6.99
CA ALA A 4 -48.28 -9.05 7.41
C ALA A 4 -47.60 -8.77 8.76
N GLU A 5 -47.61 -9.74 9.68
CA GLU A 5 -46.99 -9.59 11.00
C GLU A 5 -45.46 -9.66 10.92
N ILE A 6 -44.95 -10.42 9.95
CA ILE A 6 -43.51 -10.53 9.68
C ILE A 6 -43.01 -9.24 9.00
N GLU A 7 -43.73 -8.73 8.00
CA GLU A 7 -43.39 -7.48 7.31
C GLU A 7 -43.34 -6.29 8.30
N LYS A 8 -44.37 -6.15 9.15
CA LYS A 8 -44.41 -5.09 10.16
C LYS A 8 -43.25 -5.16 11.16
N ARG A 9 -42.81 -6.37 11.51
CA ARG A 9 -41.64 -6.55 12.37
C ARG A 9 -40.34 -6.26 11.65
N PHE A 10 -40.23 -6.60 10.38
CA PHE A 10 -39.07 -6.29 9.56
C PHE A 10 -38.84 -4.78 9.49
N ASP A 11 -39.87 -4.01 9.16
CA ASP A 11 -39.78 -2.54 9.04
C ASP A 11 -39.30 -1.91 10.35
N PHE A 12 -39.86 -2.36 11.48
CA PHE A 12 -39.50 -1.86 12.80
C PHE A 12 -38.06 -2.18 13.21
N ILE A 13 -37.55 -3.35 12.83
CA ILE A 13 -36.17 -3.74 13.10
C ILE A 13 -35.23 -2.96 12.18
N ALA A 14 -35.57 -2.83 10.90
CA ALA A 14 -34.77 -2.10 9.91
C ALA A 14 -34.59 -0.62 10.30
N GLU A 15 -35.67 0.07 10.70
CA GLU A 15 -35.60 1.45 11.19
C GLU A 15 -34.67 1.58 12.41
N ARG A 16 -34.76 0.64 13.37
CA ARG A 16 -33.93 0.67 14.57
C ARG A 16 -32.46 0.43 14.26
N VAL A 17 -32.17 -0.48 13.35
CA VAL A 17 -30.80 -0.79 12.94
C VAL A 17 -30.21 0.41 12.21
N LEU A 18 -30.89 0.97 11.22
CA LEU A 18 -30.42 2.15 10.47
C LEU A 18 -30.29 3.40 11.35
N LYS A 19 -31.07 3.53 12.43
CA LYS A 19 -30.93 4.64 13.38
C LYS A 19 -29.68 4.52 14.25
N ILE A 20 -29.26 3.31 14.60
CA ILE A 20 -28.06 3.06 15.42
C ILE A 20 -26.82 3.05 14.53
N TRP A 21 -26.93 2.44 13.36
CA TRP A 21 -25.93 2.36 12.31
C TRP A 21 -26.36 3.26 11.15
N ASP A 22 -26.44 4.57 11.41
CA ASP A 22 -26.68 5.53 10.34
C ASP A 22 -25.54 5.45 9.33
N ILE A 23 -25.87 5.60 8.06
CA ILE A 23 -24.85 5.51 7.00
C ILE A 23 -23.93 6.71 7.19
N PRO A 24 -22.63 6.51 7.41
CA PRO A 24 -21.73 7.63 7.60
C PRO A 24 -21.76 8.49 6.34
N ASN A 25 -21.97 9.80 6.52
CA ASN A 25 -21.88 10.76 5.43
C ASN A 25 -20.40 10.93 5.06
N ILE A 26 -19.90 10.02 4.22
CA ILE A 26 -18.55 10.07 3.70
C ILE A 26 -18.50 11.04 2.53
N THR A 27 -17.77 12.14 2.69
CA THR A 27 -17.28 12.91 1.55
C THR A 27 -16.12 12.13 0.95
N ILE A 28 -16.38 11.49 -0.19
CA ILE A 28 -15.31 10.96 -1.05
C ILE A 28 -14.56 12.18 -1.57
N ASP A 29 -13.31 12.35 -1.13
CA ASP A 29 -12.46 13.43 -1.66
C ASP A 29 -12.07 13.01 -3.08
N ASP A 30 -12.75 13.56 -4.10
CA ASP A 30 -12.42 13.39 -5.53
C ASP A 30 -11.00 13.87 -5.90
N ARG A 31 -10.17 14.22 -4.90
CA ARG A 31 -8.73 14.47 -5.01
C ARG A 31 -7.89 13.21 -5.16
N LEU A 32 -8.50 12.06 -5.45
CA LEU A 32 -7.83 11.02 -6.23
C LEU A 32 -7.60 11.56 -7.65
N ASP A 33 -6.60 12.43 -7.75
CA ASP A 33 -6.04 13.01 -8.96
C ASP A 33 -6.03 11.94 -10.06
N SER A 34 -6.70 12.20 -11.19
CA SER A 34 -6.90 11.28 -12.33
C SER A 34 -5.61 10.74 -12.96
N ASN A 35 -4.46 11.17 -12.47
CA ASN A 35 -3.14 10.88 -13.01
C ASN A 35 -2.36 9.87 -12.16
N ALA A 36 -2.86 9.47 -10.98
CA ALA A 36 -2.27 8.37 -10.24
C ALA A 36 -2.61 7.06 -10.95
N VAL A 37 -1.59 6.25 -11.25
CA VAL A 37 -1.73 4.98 -11.96
C VAL A 37 -1.37 3.85 -11.01
N ASN A 38 -2.06 2.71 -11.12
CA ASN A 38 -1.71 1.51 -10.38
C ASN A 38 -0.24 1.13 -10.67
N ILE A 39 0.52 0.76 -9.63
CA ILE A 39 1.93 0.36 -9.78
C ILE A 39 2.13 -0.78 -10.79
N PHE A 40 1.14 -1.67 -10.95
CA PHE A 40 1.18 -2.79 -11.90
C PHE A 40 1.18 -2.30 -13.34
N ASP A 41 0.40 -1.27 -13.64
CA ASP A 41 0.26 -0.65 -14.97
C ASP A 41 1.23 0.52 -15.20
N ALA A 42 1.92 0.98 -14.16
CA ALA A 42 2.83 2.10 -14.25
C ALA A 42 4.07 1.79 -15.11
N GLU A 43 4.52 2.81 -15.84
CA GLU A 43 5.77 2.75 -16.61
C GLU A 43 7.00 2.51 -15.72
N ASP A 44 8.12 2.09 -16.32
CA ASP A 44 9.36 1.80 -15.60
C ASP A 44 9.81 3.04 -14.77
N PRO A 45 10.12 2.85 -13.47
CA PRO A 45 10.52 3.93 -12.56
C PRO A 45 11.96 4.41 -12.75
N THR A 46 12.70 3.85 -13.72
CA THR A 46 14.09 4.24 -13.99
C THR A 46 14.15 5.70 -14.44
N PHE A 47 15.02 6.49 -13.79
CA PHE A 47 15.21 7.94 -13.99
C PHE A 47 14.02 8.86 -13.64
N LYS A 48 12.86 8.30 -13.30
CA LYS A 48 11.68 9.09 -12.89
C LYS A 48 11.66 9.38 -11.40
N LYS A 49 11.15 10.56 -11.04
CA LYS A 49 10.86 10.92 -9.65
C LYS A 49 9.38 10.69 -9.37
N LEU A 50 9.08 10.27 -8.15
CA LEU A 50 7.71 10.18 -7.66
C LEU A 50 7.28 11.54 -7.09
N GLU A 51 6.01 11.89 -7.22
CA GLU A 51 5.41 13.04 -6.57
C GLU A 51 4.73 12.60 -5.27
N TYR A 52 3.87 11.58 -5.39
CA TYR A 52 3.23 10.93 -4.26
C TYR A 52 2.82 9.50 -4.64
N ALA A 53 2.48 8.71 -3.63
CA ALA A 53 1.79 7.45 -3.77
C ALA A 53 0.53 7.45 -2.90
N ILE A 54 -0.43 6.58 -3.21
CA ILE A 54 -1.63 6.36 -2.42
C ILE A 54 -1.64 4.88 -2.11
N PHE A 55 -1.64 4.54 -0.83
CA PHE A 55 -1.64 3.17 -0.35
C PHE A 55 -2.76 2.99 0.68
N PHE A 56 -3.70 2.07 0.45
CA PHE A 56 -4.90 1.90 1.26
C PHE A 56 -5.63 3.24 1.52
N ASP A 57 -5.91 4.00 0.44
CA ASP A 57 -6.51 5.34 0.47
C ASP A 57 -5.70 6.42 1.23
N ASN A 58 -4.51 6.10 1.76
CA ASN A 58 -3.66 7.06 2.44
C ASN A 58 -2.62 7.63 1.48
N LYS A 59 -2.61 8.97 1.35
CA LYS A 59 -1.60 9.67 0.55
C LYS A 59 -0.26 9.70 1.27
N ILE A 60 0.77 9.19 0.60
CA ILE A 60 2.16 9.16 1.06
C ILE A 60 2.98 10.09 0.18
N GLU A 61 3.57 11.13 0.78
CA GLU A 61 4.46 12.06 0.07
C GLU A 61 5.85 11.43 -0.09
N VAL A 62 6.11 10.85 -1.26
CA VAL A 62 7.36 10.14 -1.57
C VAL A 62 7.99 10.67 -2.85
N ASN A 63 9.17 11.29 -2.71
CA ASN A 63 9.89 11.83 -3.86
C ASN A 63 10.80 10.79 -4.55
N GLN A 64 11.02 9.64 -3.90
CA GLN A 64 11.99 8.63 -4.30
C GLN A 64 11.41 7.23 -4.15
N VAL A 65 11.71 6.35 -5.10
CA VAL A 65 11.30 4.94 -5.10
C VAL A 65 11.78 4.20 -3.85
N THR A 66 12.97 4.52 -3.34
CA THR A 66 13.48 3.93 -2.10
C THR A 66 12.60 4.27 -0.89
N LYS A 67 12.07 5.49 -0.81
CA LYS A 67 11.17 5.88 0.28
C LYS A 67 9.83 5.15 0.17
N LEU A 68 9.26 5.10 -1.04
CA LEU A 68 8.06 4.32 -1.31
C LEU A 68 8.22 2.86 -0.89
N TYR A 69 9.32 2.23 -1.31
CA TYR A 69 9.64 0.85 -0.96
C TYR A 69 9.63 0.61 0.56
N VAL A 70 10.31 1.46 1.32
CA VAL A 70 10.39 1.33 2.78
C VAL A 70 9.02 1.53 3.43
N GLU A 71 8.26 2.55 3.01
CA GLU A 71 6.93 2.83 3.59
C GLU A 71 5.93 1.72 3.30
N VAL A 72 5.88 1.20 2.08
CA VAL A 72 5.00 0.08 1.71
C VAL A 72 5.34 -1.15 2.55
N PHE A 73 6.63 -1.51 2.63
CA PHE A 73 7.03 -2.69 3.40
C PHE A 73 6.81 -2.52 4.90
N LYS A 74 6.97 -1.30 5.44
CA LYS A 74 6.68 -1.01 6.84
C LYS A 74 5.20 -1.23 7.15
N GLN A 75 4.31 -0.68 6.33
CA GLN A 75 2.87 -0.86 6.50
C GLN A 75 2.43 -2.31 6.32
N LEU A 76 2.95 -3.02 5.31
CA LEU A 76 2.66 -4.44 5.11
C LEU A 76 3.15 -5.29 6.29
N PHE A 77 4.32 -4.97 6.85
CA PHE A 77 4.86 -5.69 8.00
C PHE A 77 4.07 -5.44 9.27
N ASP A 78 3.60 -4.20 9.49
CA ASP A 78 2.74 -3.85 10.62
C ASP A 78 1.36 -4.54 10.52
N LEU A 79 0.86 -4.76 9.30
CA LEU A 79 -0.42 -5.42 9.05
C LEU A 79 -0.36 -6.93 9.31
N GLN A 80 0.59 -7.63 8.66
CA GLN A 80 0.72 -9.08 8.79
C GLN A 80 2.20 -9.51 8.72
N PRO A 81 2.92 -9.47 9.85
CA PRO A 81 4.35 -9.79 9.88
C PRO A 81 4.62 -11.26 9.56
N GLU A 82 3.68 -12.17 9.87
CA GLU A 82 3.84 -13.61 9.64
C GLU A 82 4.08 -13.94 8.17
N THR A 83 3.43 -13.24 7.23
CA THR A 83 3.58 -13.46 5.79
C THR A 83 5.03 -13.30 5.33
N PHE A 84 5.80 -12.41 5.97
CA PHE A 84 7.21 -12.21 5.63
C PHE A 84 8.08 -13.41 6.01
N PHE A 85 7.68 -14.20 7.00
CA PHE A 85 8.42 -15.36 7.47
C PHE A 85 7.95 -16.67 6.85
N THR A 86 6.68 -16.74 6.44
CA THR A 86 6.08 -17.94 5.82
C THR A 86 6.25 -17.98 4.31
N THR A 87 6.53 -16.85 3.67
CA THR A 87 6.69 -16.72 2.21
C THR A 87 8.12 -16.34 1.80
N GLU A 88 8.38 -16.32 0.50
CA GLU A 88 9.66 -15.89 -0.07
C GLU A 88 9.91 -14.37 0.03
N ILE A 89 8.94 -13.58 0.51
CA ILE A 89 9.08 -12.12 0.57
C ILE A 89 10.23 -11.73 1.48
N GLY A 90 10.29 -12.28 2.70
CA GLY A 90 11.32 -11.94 3.68
C GLY A 90 12.73 -12.21 3.16
N THR A 91 12.93 -13.31 2.43
CA THR A 91 14.24 -13.63 1.83
C THR A 91 14.56 -12.71 0.66
N LYS A 92 13.57 -12.39 -0.19
CA LYS A 92 13.76 -11.51 -1.35
C LYS A 92 14.06 -10.06 -0.99
N ILE A 93 13.50 -9.55 0.11
CA ILE A 93 13.77 -8.18 0.59
C ILE A 93 14.99 -8.10 1.52
N GLY A 94 15.62 -9.23 1.85
CA GLY A 94 16.77 -9.28 2.75
C GLY A 94 16.42 -8.98 4.21
N LEU A 95 15.27 -9.45 4.69
CA LEU A 95 14.82 -9.26 6.06
C LEU A 95 15.82 -9.88 7.06
N THR A 96 16.34 -9.06 7.97
CA THR A 96 17.37 -9.46 8.95
C THR A 96 17.19 -8.73 10.27
N LYS A 97 17.59 -9.36 11.38
CA LYS A 97 17.73 -8.69 12.68
C LYS A 97 19.10 -8.03 12.84
N ASP A 98 20.11 -8.59 12.16
CA ASP A 98 21.51 -8.19 12.28
C ASP A 98 22.04 -7.70 10.93
N PRO A 99 21.97 -6.38 10.65
CA PRO A 99 22.38 -5.83 9.35
C PRO A 99 23.88 -6.04 9.05
N LYS A 100 24.71 -6.22 10.09
CA LYS A 100 26.15 -6.44 9.96
C LYS A 100 26.53 -7.88 9.59
N GLN A 101 25.67 -8.85 9.92
CA GLN A 101 25.94 -10.27 9.65
C GLN A 101 25.30 -10.72 8.33
N SER A 102 24.22 -10.05 7.90
CA SER A 102 23.58 -10.29 6.62
C SER A 102 24.37 -9.68 5.45
N LYS A 103 24.30 -10.30 4.27
CA LYS A 103 24.87 -9.79 3.00
C LYS A 103 24.11 -8.58 2.41
N THR A 104 23.51 -7.77 3.27
CA THR A 104 22.65 -6.64 2.93
C THR A 104 23.50 -5.47 2.46
N ARG A 105 23.21 -4.94 1.27
CA ARG A 105 24.05 -3.86 0.69
C ARG A 105 23.76 -2.52 1.33
N SER A 106 22.50 -2.21 1.57
CA SER A 106 22.06 -0.96 2.18
C SER A 106 20.91 -1.24 3.16
N PRO A 107 21.22 -1.65 4.41
CA PRO A 107 20.20 -1.96 5.40
C PRO A 107 19.41 -0.71 5.78
N VAL A 108 18.09 -0.82 5.75
CA VAL A 108 17.15 0.20 6.23
C VAL A 108 16.28 -0.42 7.31
N MET A 109 16.08 0.31 8.40
CA MET A 109 15.25 -0.12 9.51
C MET A 109 13.79 -0.20 9.07
N LEU A 110 13.18 -1.37 9.28
CA LEU A 110 11.75 -1.60 9.04
C LEU A 110 10.95 -1.28 10.30
N ASN A 111 11.42 -1.79 11.44
CA ASN A 111 10.93 -1.49 12.79
C ASN A 111 12.09 -1.60 13.80
N ASP A 112 11.80 -1.52 15.09
CA ASP A 112 12.81 -1.55 16.16
C ASP A 112 13.69 -2.82 16.18
N THR A 113 13.27 -3.89 15.51
CA THR A 113 13.94 -5.21 15.53
C THR A 113 14.49 -5.65 14.19
N TYR A 114 13.85 -5.28 13.08
CA TYR A 114 14.12 -5.81 11.75
C TYR A 114 14.58 -4.73 10.77
N TYR A 115 15.44 -5.15 9.84
CA TYR A 115 15.98 -4.38 8.75
C TYR A 115 15.70 -5.07 7.42
N ILE A 116 15.58 -4.28 6.36
CA ILE A 116 15.41 -4.73 4.97
C ILE A 116 16.53 -4.16 4.10
N ASP A 117 16.85 -4.80 2.97
CA ASP A 117 17.79 -4.24 2.01
C ASP A 117 17.10 -3.23 1.09
N ALA A 118 17.66 -2.02 1.00
CA ALA A 118 17.24 -0.99 0.06
C ALA A 118 18.24 -0.78 -1.09
N GLY A 119 19.33 -1.56 -1.14
CA GLY A 119 20.42 -1.43 -2.11
C GLY A 119 20.10 -1.92 -3.53
N TYR A 120 18.81 -2.16 -3.82
CA TYR A 120 18.31 -2.63 -5.10
C TYR A 120 18.04 -1.48 -6.09
N SER A 121 18.01 -1.81 -7.38
CA SER A 121 17.62 -0.85 -8.42
C SER A 121 16.15 -0.44 -8.26
N ASN A 122 15.73 0.69 -8.85
CA ASN A 122 14.33 1.13 -8.78
C ASN A 122 13.37 0.08 -9.37
N LYS A 123 13.78 -0.56 -10.46
CA LYS A 123 13.04 -1.66 -11.08
C LYS A 123 12.88 -2.85 -10.15
N ASP A 124 13.97 -3.32 -9.56
CA ASP A 124 13.91 -4.46 -8.64
C ASP A 124 13.13 -4.14 -7.35
N LYS A 125 13.03 -2.86 -6.96
CA LYS A 125 12.17 -2.41 -5.85
C LYS A 125 10.70 -2.53 -6.24
N PHE A 126 10.33 -2.07 -7.44
CA PHE A 126 8.97 -2.22 -7.97
C PHE A 126 8.57 -3.68 -8.10
N ASP A 127 9.43 -4.54 -8.65
CA ASP A 127 9.13 -5.96 -8.82
C ASP A 127 8.88 -6.66 -7.48
N ARG A 128 9.64 -6.30 -6.44
CA ARG A 128 9.43 -6.80 -5.08
C ARG A 128 8.16 -6.27 -4.43
N ILE A 129 7.82 -4.99 -4.65
CA ILE A 129 6.55 -4.42 -4.18
C ILE A 129 5.39 -5.15 -4.85
N LYS A 130 5.40 -5.31 -6.18
CA LYS A 130 4.38 -6.06 -6.92
C LYS A 130 4.23 -7.49 -6.38
N LEU A 131 5.34 -8.20 -6.19
CA LEU A 131 5.31 -9.54 -5.60
C LEU A 131 4.67 -9.56 -4.21
N ALA A 132 5.00 -8.58 -3.37
CA ALA A 132 4.42 -8.47 -2.03
C ALA A 132 2.92 -8.20 -2.12
N LEU A 133 2.49 -7.23 -2.93
CA LEU A 133 1.07 -6.92 -3.11
C LEU A 133 0.27 -8.11 -3.63
N THR A 134 0.78 -8.86 -4.63
CA THR A 134 0.14 -10.09 -5.12
C THR A 134 0.04 -11.17 -4.04
N THR A 135 1.06 -11.30 -3.18
CA THR A 135 1.04 -12.31 -2.11
C THR A 135 0.04 -11.98 -1.01
N PHE A 136 -0.22 -10.69 -0.80
CA PHE A 136 -1.19 -10.19 0.17
C PHE A 136 -2.58 -9.92 -0.43
N ASP A 137 -2.75 -10.13 -1.74
CA ASP A 137 -3.98 -9.85 -2.50
C ASP A 137 -4.39 -8.35 -2.46
N PHE A 138 -3.40 -7.45 -2.53
CA PHE A 138 -3.54 -5.98 -2.45
C PHE A 138 -3.07 -5.27 -3.73
N GLU A 139 -3.33 -5.87 -4.88
CA GLU A 139 -2.83 -5.36 -6.17
C GLU A 139 -3.40 -3.99 -6.53
N ASP A 140 -4.65 -3.72 -6.14
CA ASP A 140 -5.37 -2.47 -6.41
C ASP A 140 -5.10 -1.36 -5.39
N GLU A 141 -4.43 -1.68 -4.29
CA GLU A 141 -4.30 -0.79 -3.13
C GLU A 141 -3.18 0.24 -3.28
N LEU A 142 -2.28 0.08 -4.27
CA LEU A 142 -1.13 0.97 -4.46
C LEU A 142 -1.17 1.69 -5.80
N MET A 143 -1.43 3.00 -5.72
CA MET A 143 -1.35 3.93 -6.85
C MET A 143 -0.14 4.86 -6.70
N ILE A 144 0.50 5.19 -7.81
CA ILE A 144 1.66 6.09 -7.83
C ILE A 144 1.46 7.21 -8.85
N LYS A 145 2.00 8.39 -8.55
CA LYS A 145 2.11 9.50 -9.48
C LYS A 145 3.57 9.89 -9.64
N TYR A 146 4.02 9.95 -10.89
CA TYR A 146 5.34 10.50 -11.22
C TYR A 146 5.30 12.02 -11.20
N ALA A 147 6.38 12.64 -10.73
CA ALA A 147 6.56 14.08 -10.86
C ALA A 147 6.72 14.42 -12.35
N GLU A 148 5.99 15.44 -12.81
CA GLU A 148 6.17 15.94 -14.18
C GLU A 148 7.61 16.41 -14.37
N GLU A 149 8.28 15.90 -15.42
CA GLU A 149 9.55 16.47 -15.84
C GLU A 149 9.27 17.90 -16.30
N GLN A 150 9.75 18.90 -15.55
CA GLN A 150 9.79 20.27 -16.05
C GLN A 150 10.69 20.28 -17.29
N THR A 151 10.07 20.22 -18.47
CA THR A 151 10.69 20.56 -19.74
C THR A 151 11.15 22.00 -19.62
N THR A 152 12.40 22.17 -19.19
CA THR A 152 13.07 23.46 -19.19
C THR A 152 13.35 23.76 -20.65
N ASN A 153 12.40 24.36 -21.34
CA ASN A 153 12.62 24.93 -22.67
C ASN A 153 13.65 26.04 -22.49
N ALA A 154 14.90 25.73 -22.85
CA ALA A 154 15.99 26.69 -22.99
C ALA A 154 16.03 27.23 -24.43
#